data_AF-A0A7W2D3J2-F1
#
_entry.id   AF-A0A7W2D3J2-F1
#
_cell.length_a   1.000
_cell.length_b   1.000
_cell.length_c   1.000
_cell.angle_alpha   90.00
_cell.angle_beta   90.00
_cell.angle_gamma   90.00
#
_symmetry.space_group_name_H-M   'P 1'
#
loop_
_entity.id
_entity.type
_entity.pdbx_description
1 polymer ?
#
loop_
_entity_poly.entity_id
_entity_poly.type
_entity_poly.pdbx_seq_one_letter_code
_entity_poly.pdbx_strand_id
1 'polypeptide(L)'
;MIRAGRLKYVQTMADLAAQLGMPLGTFRNKKPHTQEGHPAPISSPSSRALLWDSEQTKAFHAGKPVPALPEVDDDEDLLDRHAAAAELGVSPASWNKYKSDPMLTQHVVLVPASDGGNEHWPRRVVREFKASRPGRGAGGGRRPGSGDMIPRDEILPRIAELLDANSAITLTEVADTLGIAKFPTAQAGLAQVRGRRIADLLEAEPELTPSEAAERLGYPPVTHRGAATIAEAELRTRRARPYLQQAADALAEAGVAEPVQVEMRQLGDEHLAAAMPLTAGQTSPALVWDERYGWRTATSRRHPIGKNTGTAPEGEGIRYFGSSIRPESAELLDELTDRRKGSKRPKA
;
A
#
# COMPACT_ATOMS: atom_id res chain seq x y z
N MET A 1 5.64 -4.26 31.41
CA MET A 1 4.77 -3.44 32.27
C MET A 1 5.51 -3.08 33.54
N ILE A 2 5.48 -1.80 33.93
CA ILE A 2 6.09 -1.32 35.17
C ILE A 2 5.05 -1.46 36.28
N ARG A 3 5.37 -2.22 37.33
CA ARG A 3 4.45 -2.43 38.46
C ARG A 3 4.21 -1.16 39.25
N ALA A 4 3.01 -1.02 39.82
CA ALA A 4 2.67 0.08 40.72
C ALA A 4 3.76 0.28 41.80
N GLY A 5 4.13 1.54 42.05
CA GLY A 5 5.20 1.92 43.00
C GLY A 5 6.64 1.65 42.54
N ARG A 6 6.86 0.98 41.38
CA ARG A 6 8.21 0.68 40.86
C ARG A 6 8.76 1.69 39.87
N LEU A 7 7.99 2.72 39.48
CA LEU A 7 8.42 3.74 38.51
C LEU A 7 9.77 4.40 38.88
N LYS A 8 9.99 4.67 40.17
CA LYS A 8 11.24 5.27 40.69
C LYS A 8 12.48 4.40 40.52
N TYR A 9 12.32 3.11 40.24
CA TYR A 9 13.41 2.17 40.03
C TYR A 9 13.67 1.87 38.56
N VAL A 10 12.93 2.48 37.64
CA VAL A 10 13.07 2.20 36.21
C VAL A 10 14.42 2.71 35.71
N GLN A 11 15.14 1.85 34.98
CA GLN A 11 16.38 2.15 34.30
C GLN A 11 16.30 1.80 32.82
N THR A 12 16.90 2.66 32.01
CA THR A 12 17.15 2.40 30.59
C THR A 12 18.42 1.55 30.40
N MET A 13 18.65 1.11 29.16
CA MET A 13 19.92 0.47 28.79
C MET A 13 21.13 1.37 29.03
N ALA A 14 20.99 2.70 28.89
CA ALA A 14 22.06 3.64 29.15
C ALA A 14 22.39 3.71 30.66
N ASP A 15 21.36 3.72 31.51
CA ASP A 15 21.54 3.70 32.96
C ASP A 15 22.20 2.40 33.43
N LEU A 16 21.80 1.27 32.83
CA LEU A 16 22.40 -0.04 33.12
C LEU A 16 23.88 -0.10 32.68
N ALA A 17 24.21 0.48 31.52
CA ALA A 17 25.60 0.59 31.06
C ALA A 17 26.44 1.47 32.00
N ALA A 18 25.90 2.62 32.41
CA ALA A 18 26.55 3.53 33.36
C ALA A 18 26.76 2.87 34.73
N GLN A 19 25.78 2.10 35.22
CA GLN A 19 25.89 1.34 36.47
C GLN A 19 27.05 0.33 36.46
N LEU A 20 27.38 -0.23 35.29
CA LEU A 20 28.50 -1.16 35.13
C LEU A 20 29.82 -0.46 34.76
N GLY A 21 29.85 0.88 34.71
CA GLY A 21 31.02 1.63 34.28
C GLY A 21 31.41 1.39 32.82
N MET A 22 30.45 1.04 31.96
CA MET A 22 30.69 0.71 30.54
C MET A 22 30.10 1.78 29.61
N PRO A 23 30.81 2.15 28.52
CA PRO A 23 30.20 2.92 27.44
C PRO A 23 29.02 2.17 26.81
N LEU A 24 27.94 2.88 26.45
CA LEU A 24 26.70 2.30 25.92
C LEU A 24 26.94 1.40 24.67
N GLY A 25 27.85 1.79 23.79
CA GLY A 25 28.21 0.99 22.61
C GLY A 25 28.80 -0.38 23.00
N THR A 26 29.72 -0.40 23.96
CA THR A 26 30.31 -1.64 24.49
C THR A 26 29.26 -2.52 25.16
N PHE A 27 28.35 -1.92 25.93
CA PHE A 27 27.25 -2.64 26.57
C PHE A 27 26.33 -3.31 25.55
N ARG A 28 25.97 -2.61 24.47
CA ARG A 28 25.16 -3.15 23.36
C ARG A 28 25.84 -4.34 22.67
N ASN A 29 27.15 -4.27 22.47
CA ASN A 29 27.92 -5.33 21.81
C ASN A 29 28.09 -6.56 22.68
N LYS A 30 28.42 -6.38 23.97
CA LYS A 30 28.64 -7.49 24.91
C LYS A 30 27.34 -8.12 25.43
N LYS A 31 26.22 -7.41 25.32
CA LYS A 31 24.90 -7.80 25.81
C LYS A 31 24.91 -8.40 27.24
N PRO A 32 25.45 -7.71 28.26
CA PRO A 32 25.46 -8.25 29.63
C PRO A 32 24.06 -8.57 30.18
N HIS A 33 23.04 -7.86 29.71
CA HIS A 33 21.64 -8.06 30.07
C HIS A 33 21.02 -9.37 29.53
N THR A 34 21.74 -10.14 28.71
CA THR A 34 21.31 -11.48 28.23
C THR A 34 22.03 -12.63 28.92
N GLN A 35 22.83 -12.34 29.96
CA GLN A 35 23.49 -13.37 30.75
C GLN A 35 22.45 -14.20 31.52
N GLU A 36 22.77 -15.47 31.76
CA GLU A 36 21.92 -16.36 32.55
C GLU A 36 21.71 -15.80 33.96
N GLY A 37 20.47 -15.82 34.43
CA GLY A 37 20.07 -15.27 35.73
C GLY A 37 19.87 -13.75 35.77
N HIS A 38 20.20 -13.01 34.71
CA HIS A 38 19.94 -11.57 34.67
C HIS A 38 18.43 -11.29 34.75
N PRO A 39 17.98 -10.29 35.52
CA PRO A 39 16.57 -9.93 35.60
C PRO A 39 15.96 -9.64 34.21
N ALA A 40 14.74 -10.13 33.99
CA ALA A 40 14.00 -9.83 32.78
C ALA A 40 13.65 -8.34 32.70
N PRO A 41 13.52 -7.76 31.49
CA PRO A 41 13.01 -6.41 31.32
C PRO A 41 11.61 -6.25 31.93
N ILE A 42 11.35 -5.11 32.56
CA ILE A 42 10.03 -4.69 33.02
C ILE A 42 9.22 -4.01 31.92
N SER A 43 9.76 -3.82 30.72
CA SER A 43 8.99 -3.50 29.51
C SER A 43 8.40 -4.77 28.89
N SER A 44 7.46 -4.64 27.96
CA SER A 44 7.02 -5.79 27.15
C SER A 44 8.20 -6.37 26.33
N PRO A 45 8.21 -7.70 26.05
CA PRO A 45 9.30 -8.34 25.29
C PRO A 45 9.52 -7.75 23.89
N SER A 46 8.47 -7.18 23.28
CA SER A 46 8.50 -6.57 21.95
C SER A 46 8.60 -5.04 21.99
N SER A 47 8.84 -4.44 23.17
CA SER A 47 9.04 -3.00 23.28
C SER A 47 10.26 -2.55 22.49
N ARG A 48 10.16 -1.37 21.86
CA ARG A 48 11.29 -0.76 21.14
C ARG A 48 12.43 -0.35 22.07
N ALA A 49 12.10 0.03 23.30
CA ALA A 49 13.07 0.32 24.34
C ALA A 49 12.81 -0.60 25.52
N LEU A 50 13.83 -1.38 25.86
CA LEU A 50 13.80 -2.24 27.03
C LEU A 50 14.10 -1.41 28.28
N LEU A 51 13.33 -1.69 29.33
CA LEU A 51 13.45 -1.06 30.64
C LEU A 51 13.70 -2.15 31.69
N TRP A 52 14.49 -1.83 32.71
CA TRP A 52 14.80 -2.73 33.82
C TRP A 52 14.48 -2.09 35.17
N ASP A 53 14.34 -2.93 36.19
CA ASP A 53 14.23 -2.50 37.57
C ASP A 53 15.62 -2.43 38.22
N SER A 54 15.98 -1.24 38.70
CA SER A 54 17.31 -0.96 39.26
C SER A 54 17.63 -1.74 40.53
N GLU A 55 16.64 -2.10 41.36
CA GLU A 55 16.93 -2.91 42.55
C GLU A 55 17.24 -4.35 42.15
N GLN A 56 16.52 -4.88 41.15
CA GLN A 56 16.78 -6.21 40.63
C GLN A 56 18.15 -6.31 39.96
N THR A 57 18.49 -5.36 39.08
CA THR A 57 19.79 -5.35 38.39
C THR A 57 20.94 -5.14 39.38
N LYS A 58 20.80 -4.27 40.38
CA LYS A 58 21.80 -4.09 41.44
C LYS A 58 21.98 -5.34 42.29
N ALA A 59 20.89 -6.01 42.67
CA ALA A 59 20.96 -7.26 43.43
C ALA A 59 21.71 -8.34 42.65
N PHE A 60 21.35 -8.54 41.37
CA PHE A 60 22.02 -9.50 40.48
C PHE A 60 23.52 -9.22 40.37
N HIS A 61 23.91 -7.98 40.06
CA HIS A 61 25.33 -7.63 39.93
C HIS A 61 26.12 -7.65 41.25
N ALA A 62 25.44 -7.53 42.39
CA ALA A 62 26.04 -7.68 43.71
C ALA A 62 26.10 -9.15 44.18
N GLY A 63 25.66 -10.12 43.37
CA GLY A 63 25.56 -11.52 43.76
C GLY A 63 24.54 -11.79 44.87
N LYS A 64 23.58 -10.87 45.06
CA LYS A 64 22.51 -10.99 46.06
C LYS A 64 21.26 -11.60 45.42
N PRO A 65 20.39 -12.25 46.21
CA PRO A 65 19.09 -12.69 45.72
C PRO A 65 18.30 -11.53 45.09
N VAL A 66 17.80 -11.74 43.87
CA VAL A 66 17.03 -10.73 43.13
C VAL A 66 15.65 -10.59 43.79
N PRO A 67 15.25 -9.40 44.24
CA PRO A 67 13.92 -9.18 44.81
C PRO A 67 12.82 -9.53 43.79
N ALA A 68 11.80 -10.24 44.22
CA ALA A 68 10.63 -10.50 43.39
C ALA A 68 9.85 -9.19 43.15
N LEU A 69 9.36 -9.00 41.92
CA LEU A 69 8.40 -7.94 41.65
C LEU A 69 7.01 -8.37 42.10
N PRO A 70 6.10 -7.43 42.44
CA PRO A 70 4.71 -7.76 42.69
C PRO A 70 4.11 -8.56 41.54
N GLU A 71 3.46 -9.68 41.87
CA GLU A 71 2.80 -10.56 40.87
C GLU A 71 1.37 -10.12 40.58
N VAL A 72 0.71 -9.51 41.56
CA VAL A 72 -0.68 -9.05 41.46
C VAL A 72 -0.75 -7.84 40.54
N ASP A 73 -1.69 -7.88 39.61
CA ASP A 73 -2.01 -6.75 38.74
C ASP A 73 -2.65 -5.62 39.55
N ASP A 74 -2.13 -4.41 39.35
CA ASP A 74 -2.61 -3.19 39.99
C ASP A 74 -3.16 -2.22 38.92
N ASP A 75 -4.15 -1.42 39.31
CA ASP A 75 -4.77 -0.42 38.46
C ASP A 75 -3.82 0.74 38.11
N GLU A 76 -2.80 0.97 38.93
CA GLU A 76 -1.72 1.93 38.69
C GLU A 76 -0.48 1.31 38.02
N ASP A 77 -0.57 0.06 37.57
CA ASP A 77 0.46 -0.53 36.69
C ASP A 77 0.57 0.30 35.40
N LEU A 78 1.81 0.65 35.02
CA LEU A 78 2.07 1.41 33.79
C LEU A 78 2.31 0.45 32.62
N LEU A 79 1.39 0.51 31.66
CA LEU A 79 1.38 -0.31 30.45
C LEU A 79 2.07 0.43 29.31
N ASP A 80 3.10 -0.18 28.74
CA ASP A 80 3.65 0.30 27.46
C ASP A 80 2.67 0.03 26.30
N ARG A 81 3.00 0.50 25.10
CA ARG A 81 2.21 0.27 23.87
C ARG A 81 1.70 -1.17 23.70
N HIS A 82 2.55 -2.17 23.94
CA HIS A 82 2.18 -3.56 23.69
C HIS A 82 1.33 -4.12 24.82
N ALA A 83 1.66 -3.78 26.06
CA ALA A 83 0.87 -4.16 27.24
C ALA A 83 -0.53 -3.52 27.21
N ALA A 84 -0.64 -2.25 26.82
CA ALA A 84 -1.91 -1.55 26.69
C ALA A 84 -2.77 -2.14 25.56
N ALA A 85 -2.15 -2.50 24.43
CA ALA A 85 -2.84 -3.21 23.35
C ALA A 85 -3.36 -4.59 23.80
N ALA A 86 -2.56 -5.33 24.58
CA ALA A 86 -2.95 -6.63 25.13
C ALA A 86 -4.13 -6.48 26.13
N GLU A 87 -4.10 -5.50 27.03
CA GLU A 87 -5.19 -5.20 27.97
C GLU A 87 -6.50 -4.89 27.23
N LEU A 88 -6.43 -4.16 26.12
CA LEU A 88 -7.58 -3.87 25.26
C LEU A 88 -8.03 -5.04 24.37
N GLY A 89 -7.22 -6.08 24.21
CA GLY A 89 -7.46 -7.17 23.27
C GLY A 89 -7.38 -6.75 21.80
N VAL A 90 -6.47 -5.83 21.45
CA VAL A 90 -6.28 -5.32 20.07
C VAL A 90 -4.82 -5.45 19.62
N SER A 91 -4.57 -5.29 18.32
CA SER A 91 -3.19 -5.26 17.82
C SER A 91 -2.45 -3.97 18.22
N PRO A 92 -1.12 -4.00 18.39
CA PRO A 92 -0.32 -2.79 18.62
C PRO A 92 -0.46 -1.72 17.52
N ALA A 93 -0.82 -2.12 16.30
CA ALA A 93 -1.12 -1.19 15.20
C ALA A 93 -2.46 -0.48 15.40
N SER A 94 -3.47 -1.18 15.94
CA SER A 94 -4.76 -0.58 16.29
C SER A 94 -4.62 0.38 17.47
N TRP A 95 -3.80 0.02 18.47
CA TRP A 95 -3.47 0.90 19.59
C TRP A 95 -2.94 2.27 19.14
N ASN A 96 -2.13 2.33 18.08
CA ASN A 96 -1.62 3.61 17.56
C ASN A 96 -2.71 4.58 17.11
N LYS A 97 -3.91 4.09 16.77
CA LYS A 97 -5.06 4.92 16.44
C LYS A 97 -5.81 5.39 17.70
N TYR A 98 -5.77 4.59 18.77
CA TYR A 98 -6.45 4.90 20.02
C TYR A 98 -5.66 5.80 20.93
N LYS A 99 -4.33 5.70 20.95
CA LYS A 99 -3.50 6.46 21.89
C LYS A 99 -3.64 8.00 21.81
N SER A 100 -4.19 8.53 20.72
CA SER A 100 -4.52 9.95 20.53
C SER A 100 -5.90 10.35 21.05
N ASP A 101 -6.68 9.41 21.59
CA ASP A 101 -7.96 9.70 22.23
C ASP A 101 -7.71 10.62 23.45
N PRO A 102 -8.53 11.66 23.67
CA PRO A 102 -8.37 12.58 24.80
C PRO A 102 -8.28 11.87 26.15
N MET A 103 -9.05 10.80 26.35
CA MET A 103 -9.07 10.03 27.60
C MET A 103 -7.75 9.31 27.86
N LEU A 104 -7.05 8.89 26.81
CA LEU A 104 -5.73 8.25 26.92
C LEU A 104 -4.60 9.28 26.97
N THR A 105 -4.72 10.35 26.19
CA THR A 105 -3.67 11.37 26.06
C THR A 105 -3.49 12.16 27.35
N GLN A 106 -4.57 12.43 28.10
CA GLN A 106 -4.51 13.16 29.37
C GLN A 106 -3.76 12.41 30.49
N HIS A 107 -3.55 11.10 30.35
CA HIS A 107 -2.93 10.23 31.37
C HIS A 107 -1.63 9.57 30.89
N VAL A 108 -1.06 10.04 29.78
CA VAL A 108 0.19 9.48 29.28
C VAL A 108 1.35 9.81 30.23
N VAL A 109 2.13 8.79 30.57
CA VAL A 109 3.34 8.90 31.39
C VAL A 109 4.55 8.55 30.53
N LEU A 110 5.49 9.48 30.38
CA LEU A 110 6.74 9.23 29.67
C LEU A 110 7.75 8.56 30.60
N VAL A 111 8.33 7.44 30.15
CA VAL A 111 9.33 6.69 30.90
C VAL A 111 10.59 6.41 30.06
N PRO A 112 11.76 6.96 30.44
CA PRO A 112 11.99 7.95 31.51
C PRO A 112 11.28 9.30 31.22
N ALA A 113 11.13 10.15 32.24
CA ALA A 113 10.43 11.43 32.12
C ALA A 113 11.15 12.49 31.25
N SER A 114 12.42 12.25 30.90
CA SER A 114 13.20 13.11 30.02
C SER A 114 12.76 13.02 28.56
N ASP A 115 13.20 13.98 27.74
CA ASP A 115 13.01 13.95 26.29
C ASP A 115 13.46 12.60 25.70
N GLY A 116 12.55 11.93 24.98
CA GLY A 116 12.77 10.60 24.41
C GLY A 116 12.25 9.42 25.25
N GLY A 117 11.52 9.69 26.34
CA GLY A 117 10.77 8.66 27.08
C GLY A 117 9.73 7.93 26.23
N ASN A 118 9.45 6.67 26.58
CA ASN A 118 8.37 5.92 25.93
C ASN A 118 7.06 6.15 26.66
N GLU A 119 5.99 6.29 25.88
CA GLU A 119 4.62 6.44 26.39
C GLU A 119 4.16 5.18 27.14
N HIS A 120 3.65 5.39 28.34
CA HIS A 120 2.97 4.39 29.15
C HIS A 120 1.63 4.95 29.65
N TRP A 121 0.69 4.06 29.96
CA TRP A 121 -0.63 4.43 30.47
C TRP A 121 -0.96 3.62 31.73
N PRO A 122 -1.55 4.24 32.76
CA PRO A 122 -2.10 3.49 33.90
C PRO A 122 -3.13 2.47 33.43
N ARG A 123 -3.09 1.27 33.99
CA ARG A 123 -4.00 0.17 33.63
C ARG A 123 -5.46 0.56 33.82
N ARG A 124 -5.79 1.28 34.91
CA ARG A 124 -7.14 1.81 35.17
C ARG A 124 -7.66 2.61 33.98
N VAL A 125 -6.86 3.51 33.46
CA VAL A 125 -7.23 4.38 32.33
C VAL A 125 -7.49 3.56 31.06
N VAL A 126 -6.65 2.55 30.79
CA VAL A 126 -6.83 1.64 29.65
C VAL A 126 -8.12 0.83 29.80
N ARG A 127 -8.46 0.37 31.01
CA ARG A 127 -9.72 -0.34 31.31
C ARG A 127 -10.94 0.56 31.20
N GLU A 128 -10.87 1.78 31.71
CA GLU A 128 -11.96 2.76 31.58
C GLU A 128 -12.20 3.11 30.11
N PHE A 129 -11.15 3.30 29.31
CA PHE A 129 -11.27 3.47 27.86
C PHE A 129 -11.89 2.23 27.19
N LYS A 130 -11.53 1.03 27.64
CA LYS A 130 -12.15 -0.22 27.18
C LYS A 130 -13.64 -0.31 27.50
N ALA A 131 -14.08 0.28 28.62
CA ALA A 131 -15.48 0.29 29.03
C ALA A 131 -16.29 1.37 28.30
N SER A 132 -15.68 2.53 28.03
CA SER A 132 -16.34 3.66 27.34
C SER A 132 -16.38 3.50 25.81
N ARG A 133 -15.54 2.63 25.24
CA ARG A 133 -15.50 2.45 23.79
C ARG A 133 -16.85 1.96 23.26
N PRO A 134 -17.37 2.58 22.18
CA PRO A 134 -18.44 2.00 21.40
C PRO A 134 -17.99 0.62 20.91
N GLY A 135 -18.84 -0.41 21.09
CA GLY A 135 -18.54 -1.78 20.70
C GLY A 135 -18.12 -1.90 19.22
N ARG A 136 -17.58 -3.07 18.85
CA ARG A 136 -17.17 -3.36 17.47
C ARG A 136 -18.36 -3.12 16.51
N GLY A 137 -18.27 -2.09 15.66
CA GLY A 137 -19.33 -1.71 14.72
C GLY A 137 -20.08 -0.40 15.02
N ALA A 138 -19.73 0.30 16.10
CA ALA A 138 -20.32 1.60 16.45
C ALA A 138 -19.50 2.82 15.99
N GLY A 139 -18.32 2.63 15.40
CA GLY A 139 -17.67 3.66 14.60
C GLY A 139 -18.31 3.77 13.21
N GLY A 140 -18.19 4.92 12.53
CA GLY A 140 -18.70 5.17 11.17
C GLY A 140 -18.08 4.32 10.04
N GLY A 141 -17.43 3.20 10.39
CA GLY A 141 -16.99 2.20 9.45
C GLY A 141 -18.16 1.33 9.00
N ARG A 142 -18.17 1.02 7.71
CA ARG A 142 -19.13 0.15 7.04
C ARG A 142 -19.34 -1.16 7.82
N ARG A 143 -20.60 -1.51 8.09
CA ARG A 143 -20.95 -2.76 8.79
C ARG A 143 -20.43 -3.96 7.99
N PRO A 144 -19.90 -5.00 8.66
CA PRO A 144 -19.59 -6.26 7.99
C PRO A 144 -20.85 -6.77 7.26
N GLY A 145 -20.76 -6.99 5.94
CA GLY A 145 -21.86 -7.53 5.14
C GLY A 145 -22.72 -6.52 4.38
N SER A 146 -22.52 -5.20 4.49
CA SER A 146 -23.17 -4.29 3.54
C SER A 146 -22.45 -4.40 2.19
N GLY A 147 -23.05 -5.06 1.21
CA GLY A 147 -22.62 -5.03 -0.19
C GLY A 147 -22.71 -3.62 -0.76
N ASP A 148 -22.03 -3.36 -1.88
CA ASP A 148 -22.24 -2.11 -2.62
C ASP A 148 -23.72 -2.07 -3.01
N MET A 149 -24.42 -0.95 -2.79
CA MET A 149 -25.87 -0.83 -3.06
C MET A 149 -26.20 -1.06 -4.54
N ILE A 150 -25.18 -0.93 -5.39
CA ILE A 150 -25.20 -1.23 -6.81
C ILE A 150 -24.08 -2.23 -7.16
N PRO A 151 -24.30 -3.14 -8.11
CA PRO A 151 -23.26 -3.98 -8.66
C PRO A 151 -22.08 -3.15 -9.18
N ARG A 152 -20.86 -3.68 -9.05
CA ARG A 152 -19.64 -2.90 -9.34
C ARG A 152 -19.51 -2.51 -10.81
N ASP A 153 -20.02 -3.34 -11.68
CA ASP A 153 -20.13 -3.12 -13.13
C ASP A 153 -21.15 -2.02 -13.49
N GLU A 154 -22.14 -1.76 -12.63
CA GLU A 154 -23.11 -0.69 -12.83
C GLU A 154 -22.63 0.68 -12.33
N ILE A 155 -21.57 0.76 -11.52
CA ILE A 155 -21.10 2.03 -10.93
C ILE A 155 -20.78 3.07 -12.00
N LEU A 156 -19.96 2.73 -13.00
CA LEU A 156 -19.54 3.69 -14.02
C LEU A 156 -20.70 4.13 -14.92
N PRO A 157 -21.56 3.23 -15.44
CA PRO A 157 -22.78 3.63 -16.15
C PRO A 157 -23.66 4.60 -15.36
N ARG A 158 -23.90 4.33 -14.06
CA ARG A 158 -24.72 5.20 -13.21
C ARG A 158 -24.08 6.56 -12.94
N ILE A 159 -22.76 6.61 -12.77
CA ILE A 159 -22.03 7.89 -12.66
C ILE A 159 -22.15 8.69 -13.97
N ALA A 160 -22.13 8.02 -15.12
CA ALA A 160 -22.33 8.67 -16.42
C ALA A 160 -23.73 9.27 -16.54
N GLU A 161 -24.79 8.54 -16.18
CA GLU A 161 -26.16 9.07 -16.15
C GLU A 161 -26.27 10.35 -15.30
N LEU A 162 -25.67 10.33 -14.10
CA LEU A 162 -25.68 11.49 -13.20
C LEU A 162 -24.87 12.68 -13.76
N LEU A 163 -23.74 12.42 -14.40
CA LEU A 163 -22.91 13.45 -15.02
C LEU A 163 -23.59 14.06 -16.25
N ASP A 164 -24.27 13.25 -17.06
CA ASP A 164 -25.00 13.70 -18.24
C ASP A 164 -26.22 14.57 -17.83
N ALA A 165 -26.82 14.30 -16.67
CA ALA A 165 -27.89 15.13 -16.09
C ALA A 165 -27.37 16.43 -15.44
N ASN A 166 -26.17 16.40 -14.84
CA ASN A 166 -25.53 17.55 -14.21
C ASN A 166 -24.01 17.48 -14.37
N SER A 167 -23.46 18.23 -15.33
CA SER A 167 -22.01 18.25 -15.62
C SER A 167 -21.18 18.73 -14.41
N ALA A 168 -21.78 19.54 -13.55
CA ALA A 168 -21.18 20.09 -12.34
C ALA A 168 -21.37 19.21 -11.09
N ILE A 169 -21.93 18.02 -11.21
CA ILE A 169 -22.20 17.13 -10.07
C ILE A 169 -20.94 16.90 -9.22
N THR A 170 -21.12 16.98 -7.91
CA THR A 170 -20.06 16.86 -6.93
C THR A 170 -19.85 15.41 -6.48
N LEU A 171 -18.68 15.16 -5.90
CA LEU A 171 -18.34 13.85 -5.32
C LEU A 171 -19.31 13.41 -4.21
N THR A 172 -19.80 14.37 -3.42
CA THR A 172 -20.75 14.10 -2.34
C THR A 172 -22.09 13.65 -2.92
N GLU A 173 -22.61 14.39 -3.89
CA GLU A 173 -23.90 14.06 -4.53
C GLU A 173 -23.86 12.69 -5.21
N VAL A 174 -22.77 12.35 -5.92
CA VAL A 174 -22.61 11.01 -6.52
C VAL A 174 -22.58 9.92 -5.45
N ALA A 175 -21.81 10.12 -4.37
CA ALA A 175 -21.67 9.13 -3.31
C ALA A 175 -23.00 8.89 -2.59
N ASP A 176 -23.72 9.95 -2.27
CA ASP A 176 -25.01 9.91 -1.57
C ASP A 176 -26.09 9.29 -2.45
N THR A 177 -26.16 9.68 -3.73
CA THR A 177 -27.15 9.18 -4.68
C THR A 177 -26.99 7.69 -4.97
N LEU A 178 -25.75 7.22 -5.14
CA LEU A 178 -25.46 5.83 -5.50
C LEU A 178 -25.21 4.92 -4.29
N GLY A 179 -25.15 5.48 -3.08
CA GLY A 179 -24.84 4.72 -1.86
C GLY A 179 -23.44 4.08 -1.90
N ILE A 180 -22.47 4.74 -2.53
CA ILE A 180 -21.09 4.25 -2.69
C ILE A 180 -20.11 5.06 -1.84
N ALA A 181 -18.92 4.49 -1.61
CA ALA A 181 -17.87 5.20 -0.89
C ALA A 181 -17.42 6.45 -1.66
N LYS A 182 -17.46 7.61 -1.00
CA LYS A 182 -16.96 8.89 -1.55
C LYS A 182 -15.50 8.76 -2.02
N PHE A 183 -14.68 8.08 -1.22
CA PHE A 183 -13.30 7.74 -1.54
C PHE A 183 -13.06 6.24 -1.36
N PRO A 184 -12.37 5.56 -2.29
CA PRO A 184 -11.90 6.06 -3.59
C PRO A 184 -12.96 5.98 -4.71
N THR A 185 -14.10 5.32 -4.48
CA THR A 185 -14.99 4.85 -5.55
C THR A 185 -15.65 5.98 -6.35
N ALA A 186 -16.37 6.91 -5.70
CA ALA A 186 -17.03 8.01 -6.40
C ALA A 186 -16.00 8.95 -7.07
N GLN A 187 -14.88 9.23 -6.39
CA GLN A 187 -13.79 10.05 -6.94
C GLN A 187 -13.19 9.45 -8.22
N ALA A 188 -12.77 8.19 -8.17
CA ALA A 188 -12.16 7.53 -9.30
C ALA A 188 -13.15 7.39 -10.46
N GLY A 189 -14.39 6.99 -10.17
CA GLY A 189 -15.43 6.82 -11.18
C GLY A 189 -15.78 8.13 -11.90
N LEU A 190 -15.96 9.23 -11.16
CA LEU A 190 -16.29 10.52 -11.76
C LEU A 190 -15.13 11.06 -12.62
N ALA A 191 -13.89 10.92 -12.15
CA ALA A 191 -12.72 11.29 -12.93
C ALA A 191 -12.61 10.45 -14.22
N GLN A 192 -12.87 9.14 -14.12
CA GLN A 192 -12.84 8.22 -15.25
C GLN A 192 -13.89 8.56 -16.31
N VAL A 193 -15.14 8.79 -15.90
CA VAL A 193 -16.23 9.14 -16.84
C VAL A 193 -15.95 10.49 -17.49
N ARG A 194 -15.53 11.52 -16.74
CA ARG A 194 -15.17 12.83 -17.31
C ARG A 194 -14.05 12.71 -18.35
N GLY A 195 -12.99 11.99 -18.02
CA GLY A 195 -11.87 11.78 -18.95
C GLY A 195 -12.29 11.04 -20.22
N ARG A 196 -13.16 10.03 -20.13
CA ARG A 196 -13.71 9.33 -21.31
C ARG A 196 -14.51 10.26 -22.21
N ARG A 197 -15.39 11.10 -21.65
CA ARG A 197 -16.17 12.08 -22.42
C ARG A 197 -15.28 13.14 -23.09
N ILE A 198 -14.23 13.59 -22.42
CA ILE A 198 -13.22 14.47 -23.04
C ILE A 198 -12.53 13.74 -24.20
N ALA A 199 -12.13 12.48 -24.02
CA ALA A 199 -11.53 11.69 -25.10
C ALA A 199 -12.48 11.53 -26.29
N ASP A 200 -13.76 11.23 -26.04
CA ASP A 200 -14.80 11.13 -27.09
C ASP A 200 -14.91 12.45 -27.88
N LEU A 201 -14.90 13.59 -27.19
CA LEU A 201 -14.98 14.91 -27.82
C LEU A 201 -13.72 15.26 -28.60
N LEU A 202 -12.53 14.93 -28.09
CA LEU A 202 -11.26 15.15 -28.78
C LEU A 202 -11.09 14.27 -30.03
N GLU A 203 -11.72 13.10 -30.07
CA GLU A 203 -11.77 12.28 -31.30
C GLU A 203 -12.71 12.88 -32.35
N ALA A 204 -13.81 13.50 -31.91
CA ALA A 204 -14.76 14.17 -32.79
C ALA A 204 -14.28 15.55 -33.29
N GLU A 205 -13.56 16.29 -32.44
CA GLU A 205 -13.07 17.66 -32.66
C GLU A 205 -11.58 17.74 -32.28
N PRO A 206 -10.65 17.27 -33.14
CA PRO A 206 -9.22 17.15 -32.83
C PRO A 206 -8.48 18.47 -32.60
N GLU A 207 -9.07 19.59 -32.99
CA GLU A 207 -8.54 20.94 -32.78
C GLU A 207 -8.64 21.42 -31.33
N LEU A 208 -9.49 20.79 -30.52
CA LEU A 208 -9.67 21.16 -29.12
C LEU A 208 -8.48 20.69 -28.27
N THR A 209 -8.12 21.49 -27.29
CA THR A 209 -7.28 21.06 -26.17
C THR A 209 -8.14 20.32 -25.13
N PRO A 210 -7.52 19.48 -24.27
CA PRO A 210 -8.26 18.80 -23.19
C PRO A 210 -9.03 19.74 -22.25
N SER A 211 -8.49 20.94 -22.00
CA SER A 211 -9.15 21.96 -21.16
C SER A 211 -10.36 22.59 -21.86
N GLU A 212 -10.24 22.92 -23.15
CA GLU A 212 -11.37 23.45 -23.95
C GLU A 212 -12.48 22.41 -24.09
N ALA A 213 -12.12 21.13 -24.28
CA ALA A 213 -13.08 20.04 -24.27
C ALA A 213 -13.78 19.91 -22.90
N ALA A 214 -13.07 20.03 -21.78
CA ALA A 214 -13.66 19.99 -20.44
C ALA A 214 -14.59 21.18 -20.17
N GLU A 215 -14.23 22.39 -20.64
CA GLU A 215 -15.06 23.59 -20.58
C GLU A 215 -16.33 23.43 -21.42
N ARG A 216 -16.20 22.93 -22.65
CA ARG A 216 -17.33 22.68 -23.55
C ARG A 216 -18.31 21.63 -23.01
N LEU A 217 -17.81 20.64 -22.29
CA LEU A 217 -18.61 19.65 -21.56
C LEU A 217 -19.21 20.20 -20.25
N GLY A 218 -18.94 21.46 -19.90
CA GLY A 218 -19.50 22.12 -18.73
C GLY A 218 -18.92 21.63 -17.41
N TYR A 219 -17.71 21.08 -17.40
CA TYR A 219 -17.07 20.58 -16.17
C TYR A 219 -16.48 21.72 -15.33
N PRO A 220 -16.53 21.64 -13.99
CA PRO A 220 -15.93 22.65 -13.12
C PRO A 220 -14.40 22.74 -13.31
N PRO A 221 -13.80 23.94 -13.34
CA PRO A 221 -12.36 24.14 -13.61
C PRO A 221 -11.42 23.32 -12.72
N VAL A 222 -11.78 23.14 -11.44
CA VAL A 222 -11.02 22.33 -10.47
C VAL A 222 -10.86 20.86 -10.90
N THR A 223 -11.71 20.38 -11.79
CA THR A 223 -11.70 18.99 -12.27
C THR A 223 -10.96 18.79 -13.59
N HIS A 224 -10.65 19.88 -14.31
CA HIS A 224 -10.11 19.83 -15.68
C HIS A 224 -8.81 19.05 -15.74
N ARG A 225 -7.84 19.37 -14.87
CA ARG A 225 -6.52 18.74 -14.88
C ARG A 225 -6.60 17.21 -14.71
N GLY A 226 -7.35 16.74 -13.73
CA GLY A 226 -7.48 15.30 -13.46
C GLY A 226 -8.22 14.56 -14.59
N ALA A 227 -9.26 15.19 -15.15
CA ALA A 227 -10.00 14.63 -16.26
C ALA A 227 -9.18 14.60 -17.57
N ALA A 228 -8.38 15.64 -17.83
CA ALA A 228 -7.48 15.72 -18.98
C ALA A 228 -6.42 14.60 -18.97
N THR A 229 -5.76 14.36 -17.83
CA THR A 229 -4.79 13.25 -17.70
C THR A 229 -5.42 11.90 -18.03
N ILE A 230 -6.66 11.66 -17.56
CA ILE A 230 -7.39 10.42 -17.87
C ILE A 230 -7.77 10.36 -19.34
N ALA A 231 -8.21 11.48 -19.94
CA ALA A 231 -8.55 11.55 -21.35
C ALA A 231 -7.35 11.22 -22.24
N GLU A 232 -6.17 11.76 -21.94
CA GLU A 232 -4.93 11.45 -22.66
C GLU A 232 -4.56 9.96 -22.56
N ALA A 233 -4.70 9.37 -21.38
CA ALA A 233 -4.47 7.93 -21.18
C ALA A 233 -5.48 7.06 -21.97
N GLU A 234 -6.75 7.47 -22.00
CA GLU A 234 -7.81 6.82 -22.78
C GLU A 234 -7.52 6.91 -24.28
N LEU A 235 -7.17 8.08 -24.81
CA LEU A 235 -6.81 8.28 -26.22
C LEU A 235 -5.59 7.45 -26.63
N ARG A 236 -4.54 7.41 -25.79
CA ARG A 236 -3.37 6.54 -26.03
C ARG A 236 -3.78 5.07 -26.08
N THR A 237 -4.69 4.66 -25.20
CA THR A 237 -5.25 3.30 -25.20
C THR A 237 -6.01 2.99 -26.49
N ARG A 238 -6.89 3.89 -26.94
CA ARG A 238 -7.65 3.74 -28.19
C ARG A 238 -6.75 3.67 -29.41
N ARG A 239 -5.70 4.50 -29.47
CA ARG A 239 -4.72 4.51 -30.58
C ARG A 239 -3.85 3.25 -30.64
N ALA A 240 -3.52 2.66 -29.50
CA ALA A 240 -2.67 1.47 -29.43
C ALA A 240 -3.45 0.16 -29.64
N ARG A 241 -4.73 0.10 -29.23
CA ARG A 241 -5.52 -1.14 -29.22
C ARG A 241 -5.62 -1.82 -30.60
N PRO A 242 -5.92 -1.14 -31.72
CA PRO A 242 -6.04 -1.81 -33.03
C PRO A 242 -4.75 -2.52 -33.44
N TYR A 243 -3.61 -1.86 -33.26
CA TYR A 243 -2.30 -2.43 -33.54
C TYR A 243 -2.04 -3.69 -32.70
N LEU A 244 -2.31 -3.62 -31.40
CA LEU A 244 -2.06 -4.75 -30.51
C LEU A 244 -3.01 -5.91 -30.77
N GLN A 245 -4.28 -5.64 -31.08
CA GLN A 245 -5.23 -6.69 -31.44
C GLN A 245 -4.80 -7.36 -32.75
N GLN A 246 -4.40 -6.59 -33.77
CA GLN A 246 -3.88 -7.13 -35.03
C GLN A 246 -2.65 -8.03 -34.80
N ALA A 247 -1.72 -7.62 -33.94
CA ALA A 247 -0.56 -8.43 -33.59
C ALA A 247 -0.96 -9.71 -32.84
N ALA A 248 -1.91 -9.63 -31.90
CA ALA A 248 -2.42 -10.79 -31.18
C ALA A 248 -3.10 -11.80 -32.11
N ASP A 249 -3.94 -11.31 -33.02
CA ASP A 249 -4.67 -12.13 -33.99
C ASP A 249 -3.69 -12.83 -34.93
N ALA A 250 -2.71 -12.12 -35.48
CA ALA A 250 -1.69 -12.70 -36.36
C ALA A 250 -0.84 -13.78 -35.65
N LEU A 251 -0.47 -13.56 -34.38
CA LEU A 251 0.26 -14.55 -33.59
C LEU A 251 -0.59 -15.77 -33.24
N ALA A 252 -1.90 -15.58 -33.03
CA ALA A 252 -2.84 -16.67 -32.77
C ALA A 252 -3.11 -17.50 -34.04
N GLU A 253 -3.29 -16.86 -35.19
CA GLU A 253 -3.44 -17.52 -36.50
C GLU A 253 -2.20 -18.36 -36.86
N ALA A 254 -1.01 -17.90 -36.48
CA ALA A 254 0.23 -18.66 -36.64
C ALA A 254 0.44 -19.78 -35.59
N GLY A 255 -0.48 -19.95 -34.64
CA GLY A 255 -0.40 -20.96 -33.56
C GLY A 255 0.66 -20.66 -32.49
N VAL A 256 1.17 -19.43 -32.44
CA VAL A 256 2.24 -19.01 -31.54
C VAL A 256 1.69 -18.42 -30.23
N ALA A 257 0.53 -17.76 -30.29
CA ALA A 257 -0.18 -17.20 -29.14
C ALA A 257 -1.57 -17.82 -28.97
N GLU A 258 -2.14 -17.66 -27.77
CA GLU A 258 -3.55 -17.98 -27.54
C GLU A 258 -4.46 -16.88 -28.11
N PRO A 259 -5.62 -17.21 -28.69
CA PRO A 259 -6.58 -16.22 -29.13
C PRO A 259 -7.14 -15.47 -27.92
N VAL A 260 -6.84 -14.17 -27.83
CA VAL A 260 -7.25 -13.32 -26.70
C VAL A 260 -7.70 -11.95 -27.18
N GLN A 261 -8.67 -11.37 -26.47
CA GLN A 261 -8.95 -9.95 -26.55
C GLN A 261 -7.89 -9.21 -25.75
N VAL A 262 -7.19 -8.27 -26.38
CA VAL A 262 -6.03 -7.62 -25.75
C VAL A 262 -6.50 -6.66 -24.66
N GLU A 263 -6.17 -7.00 -23.41
CA GLU A 263 -6.36 -6.13 -22.27
C GLU A 263 -5.16 -5.20 -22.08
N MET A 264 -5.42 -3.90 -22.20
CA MET A 264 -4.45 -2.85 -21.92
C MET A 264 -4.42 -2.52 -20.43
N ARG A 265 -3.22 -2.37 -19.87
CA ARG A 265 -3.02 -1.93 -18.50
C ARG A 265 -2.20 -0.66 -18.47
N GLN A 266 -2.67 0.31 -17.70
CA GLN A 266 -1.90 1.49 -17.36
C GLN A 266 -0.96 1.18 -16.19
N LEU A 267 0.32 1.48 -16.37
CA LEU A 267 1.35 1.35 -15.37
C LEU A 267 1.36 2.59 -14.46
N GLY A 268 2.02 2.48 -13.29
CA GLY A 268 2.06 3.56 -12.29
C GLY A 268 2.73 4.86 -12.76
N ASP A 269 3.49 4.84 -13.86
CA ASP A 269 4.10 5.98 -14.53
C ASP A 269 3.33 6.38 -15.80
N GLU A 270 2.04 6.04 -15.84
CA GLU A 270 1.08 6.39 -16.90
C GLU A 270 1.35 5.76 -18.27
N HIS A 271 2.37 4.90 -18.41
CA HIS A 271 2.64 4.15 -19.64
C HIS A 271 1.71 2.95 -19.80
N LEU A 272 1.49 2.56 -21.06
CA LEU A 272 0.60 1.43 -21.38
C LEU A 272 1.40 0.15 -21.58
N ALA A 273 0.84 -0.97 -21.12
CA ALA A 273 1.37 -2.29 -21.37
C ALA A 273 0.25 -3.30 -21.63
N ALA A 274 0.53 -4.29 -22.46
CA ALA A 274 -0.37 -5.40 -22.75
C ALA A 274 0.42 -6.71 -22.72
N ALA A 275 -0.26 -7.80 -22.36
CA ALA A 275 0.35 -9.12 -22.32
C ALA A 275 -0.46 -10.13 -23.12
N MET A 276 0.25 -11.02 -23.81
CA MET A 276 -0.31 -12.05 -24.66
C MET A 276 0.25 -13.40 -24.22
N PRO A 277 -0.59 -14.33 -23.74
CA PRO A 277 -0.16 -15.68 -23.43
C PRO A 277 0.35 -16.38 -24.69
N LEU A 278 1.54 -16.96 -24.60
CA LEU A 278 2.09 -17.80 -25.66
C LEU A 278 1.65 -19.25 -25.46
N THR A 279 1.54 -20.00 -26.57
CA THR A 279 1.15 -21.42 -26.51
C THR A 279 2.22 -22.25 -25.81
N ALA A 280 1.84 -23.41 -25.23
CA ALA A 280 2.72 -24.22 -24.38
C ALA A 280 4.00 -24.75 -25.08
N GLY A 281 4.06 -24.69 -26.42
CA GLY A 281 5.26 -25.06 -27.20
C GLY A 281 6.32 -23.96 -27.29
N GLN A 282 6.02 -22.73 -26.84
CA GLN A 282 6.95 -21.61 -26.87
C GLN A 282 7.93 -21.64 -25.69
N THR A 283 9.14 -21.12 -25.90
CA THR A 283 10.17 -21.06 -24.85
C THR A 283 9.84 -20.09 -23.73
N SER A 284 8.98 -19.12 -24.02
CA SER A 284 8.55 -18.11 -23.07
C SER A 284 7.04 -18.23 -22.84
N PRO A 285 6.56 -18.01 -21.61
CA PRO A 285 5.13 -18.14 -21.30
C PRO A 285 4.23 -17.03 -21.87
N ALA A 286 4.78 -15.85 -22.16
CA ALA A 286 4.00 -14.73 -22.66
C ALA A 286 4.89 -13.72 -23.41
N LEU A 287 4.25 -12.95 -24.28
CA LEU A 287 4.79 -11.74 -24.91
C LEU A 287 4.17 -10.51 -24.22
N VAL A 288 4.96 -9.46 -24.03
CA VAL A 288 4.52 -8.20 -23.43
C VAL A 288 4.90 -7.06 -24.35
N TRP A 289 3.92 -6.24 -24.68
CA TRP A 289 4.16 -4.92 -25.25
C TRP A 289 4.20 -3.90 -24.11
N ASP A 290 5.23 -3.06 -24.09
CA ASP A 290 5.34 -1.90 -23.21
C ASP A 290 5.55 -0.66 -24.08
N GLU A 291 4.74 0.38 -23.89
CA GLU A 291 4.78 1.62 -24.67
C GLU A 291 6.18 2.25 -24.70
N ARG A 292 6.99 2.05 -23.64
CA ARG A 292 8.34 2.62 -23.54
C ARG A 292 9.40 1.80 -24.25
N TYR A 293 9.20 0.48 -24.37
CA TYR A 293 10.29 -0.46 -24.67
C TYR A 293 10.00 -1.39 -25.85
N GLY A 294 8.76 -1.35 -26.36
CA GLY A 294 8.28 -2.24 -27.41
C GLY A 294 7.97 -3.65 -26.88
N TRP A 295 8.10 -4.63 -27.77
CA TRP A 295 7.76 -6.01 -27.48
C TRP A 295 8.89 -6.75 -26.81
N ARG A 296 8.56 -7.59 -25.83
CA ARG A 296 9.50 -8.51 -25.18
C ARG A 296 8.86 -9.81 -24.72
N THR A 297 9.66 -10.85 -24.52
CA THR A 297 9.23 -12.02 -23.76
C THR A 297 9.06 -11.69 -22.27
N ALA A 298 8.24 -12.50 -21.59
CA ALA A 298 8.10 -12.48 -20.13
C ALA A 298 8.41 -13.86 -19.55
N THR A 299 8.94 -13.89 -18.32
CA THR A 299 9.32 -15.12 -17.61
C THR A 299 8.19 -15.73 -16.79
N SER A 300 7.06 -15.03 -16.65
CA SER A 300 5.92 -15.48 -15.85
C SER A 300 4.63 -15.40 -16.65
N ARG A 301 3.87 -16.51 -16.65
CA ARG A 301 2.51 -16.53 -17.21
C ARG A 301 1.48 -15.84 -16.31
N ARG A 302 1.67 -15.92 -14.98
CA ARG A 302 0.73 -15.36 -14.00
C ARG A 302 0.86 -13.84 -13.89
N HIS A 303 2.09 -13.33 -14.02
CA HIS A 303 2.39 -11.90 -13.88
C HIS A 303 3.33 -11.43 -15.01
N PRO A 304 2.89 -11.48 -16.28
CA PRO A 304 3.76 -11.25 -17.43
C PRO A 304 4.34 -9.83 -17.51
N ILE A 305 3.54 -8.82 -17.16
CA ILE A 305 3.97 -7.41 -17.15
C ILE A 305 4.97 -7.13 -16.03
N GLY A 306 4.84 -7.82 -14.89
CA GLY A 306 5.71 -7.63 -13.72
C GLY A 306 5.37 -6.38 -12.89
N LYS A 307 6.32 -5.96 -12.05
CA LYS A 307 6.22 -4.71 -11.26
C LYS A 307 6.72 -3.54 -12.09
N ASN A 308 6.12 -2.37 -11.93
CA ASN A 308 6.65 -1.15 -12.53
C ASN A 308 7.90 -0.69 -11.77
N THR A 309 9.08 -0.83 -12.37
CA THR A 309 10.37 -0.45 -11.78
C THR A 309 10.97 0.80 -12.42
N GLY A 310 10.33 1.39 -13.44
CA GLY A 310 10.88 2.52 -14.20
C GLY A 310 12.09 2.18 -15.08
N THR A 311 12.49 0.90 -15.13
CA THR A 311 13.60 0.40 -15.93
C THR A 311 13.13 -0.73 -16.84
N ALA A 312 13.78 -0.86 -18.01
CA ALA A 312 13.52 -1.94 -18.93
C ALA A 312 13.83 -3.29 -18.25
N PRO A 313 12.91 -4.28 -18.30
CA PRO A 313 13.19 -5.61 -17.78
C PRO A 313 14.38 -6.26 -18.49
N GLU A 314 15.28 -6.85 -17.72
CA GLU A 314 16.46 -7.57 -18.20
C GLU A 314 16.57 -8.91 -17.48
N GLY A 315 17.35 -9.83 -18.05
CA GLY A 315 17.65 -11.12 -17.44
C GLY A 315 17.46 -12.31 -18.37
N GLU A 316 17.73 -13.50 -17.84
CA GLU A 316 17.50 -14.76 -18.55
C GLU A 316 16.01 -14.91 -18.91
N GLY A 317 15.74 -15.28 -20.17
CA GLY A 317 14.37 -15.41 -20.68
C GLY A 317 13.71 -14.10 -21.11
N ILE A 318 14.38 -12.94 -21.04
CA ILE A 318 13.90 -11.67 -21.59
C ILE A 318 14.62 -11.36 -22.91
N ARG A 319 13.83 -11.20 -23.98
CA ARG A 319 14.26 -10.80 -25.32
C ARG A 319 13.31 -9.74 -25.85
N TYR A 320 13.85 -8.69 -26.45
CA TYR A 320 13.10 -7.63 -27.13
C TYR A 320 13.02 -7.91 -28.62
N PHE A 321 11.92 -7.48 -29.24
CA PHE A 321 11.60 -7.78 -30.63
C PHE A 321 11.30 -6.53 -31.45
N GLY A 322 11.53 -6.67 -32.76
CA GLY A 322 11.17 -5.69 -33.77
C GLY A 322 12.18 -4.56 -33.95
N SER A 323 12.01 -3.84 -35.04
CA SER A 323 12.79 -2.67 -35.43
C SER A 323 12.33 -1.39 -34.73
N SER A 324 11.10 -1.36 -34.22
CA SER A 324 10.50 -0.23 -33.51
C SER A 324 9.70 -0.70 -32.28
N ILE A 325 9.04 0.23 -31.58
CA ILE A 325 8.07 -0.11 -30.53
C ILE A 325 6.75 -0.69 -31.06
N ARG A 326 6.49 -0.56 -32.38
CA ARG A 326 5.31 -1.08 -33.06
C ARG A 326 5.71 -1.73 -34.41
N PRO A 327 6.51 -2.81 -34.38
CA PRO A 327 6.90 -3.55 -35.59
C PRO A 327 5.70 -4.20 -36.25
N GLU A 328 5.82 -4.52 -37.54
CA GLU A 328 4.81 -5.28 -38.27
C GLU A 328 4.63 -6.69 -37.68
N SER A 329 3.41 -7.23 -37.73
CA SER A 329 3.10 -8.54 -37.14
C SER A 329 3.94 -9.68 -37.74
N ALA A 330 4.29 -9.58 -39.02
CA ALA A 330 5.16 -10.53 -39.70
C ALA A 330 6.60 -10.50 -39.16
N GLU A 331 7.11 -9.32 -38.82
CA GLU A 331 8.43 -9.14 -38.21
C GLU A 331 8.45 -9.76 -36.80
N LEU A 332 7.41 -9.50 -36.00
CA LEU A 332 7.27 -10.12 -34.68
C LEU A 332 7.25 -11.65 -34.75
N LEU A 333 6.50 -12.21 -35.70
CA LEU A 333 6.38 -13.65 -35.87
C LEU A 333 7.72 -14.29 -36.27
N ASP A 334 8.43 -13.68 -37.23
CA ASP A 334 9.74 -14.13 -37.69
C ASP A 334 10.78 -14.08 -36.56
N GLU A 335 10.84 -12.99 -35.79
CA GLU A 335 11.79 -12.90 -34.69
C GLU A 335 11.44 -13.77 -33.47
N LEU A 336 10.15 -14.01 -33.22
CA LEU A 336 9.70 -14.87 -32.11
C LEU A 336 9.98 -16.35 -32.39
N THR A 337 9.88 -16.76 -33.65
CA THR A 337 10.14 -18.15 -34.08
C THR A 337 11.63 -18.45 -34.28
N ASP A 338 12.46 -17.49 -34.67
CA ASP A 338 13.92 -17.64 -34.72
C ASP A 338 14.59 -17.29 -33.38
N ARG A 339 15.11 -18.32 -32.70
CA ARG A 339 15.84 -18.14 -31.43
C ARG A 339 17.13 -17.32 -31.56
N ARG A 340 17.62 -17.03 -32.75
CA ARG A 340 18.80 -16.18 -32.97
C ARG A 340 18.44 -14.70 -33.14
N LYS A 341 17.17 -14.38 -33.41
CA LYS A 341 16.67 -13.01 -33.58
C LYS A 341 16.26 -12.38 -32.24
N GLY A 342 15.97 -11.09 -32.24
CA GLY A 342 15.70 -10.28 -31.04
C GLY A 342 16.95 -9.74 -30.34
N SER A 343 16.77 -8.75 -29.47
CA SER A 343 17.84 -8.07 -28.75
C SER A 343 17.72 -8.19 -27.23
N LYS A 344 18.84 -8.04 -26.52
CA LYS A 344 18.83 -7.86 -25.05
C LYS A 344 18.49 -6.42 -24.63
N ARG A 345 18.40 -5.50 -25.60
CA ARG A 345 18.14 -4.08 -25.36
C ARG A 345 16.73 -3.70 -25.77
N PRO A 346 16.06 -2.80 -25.03
CA PRO A 346 14.76 -2.27 -25.39
C PRO A 346 14.82 -1.46 -26.69
N LYS A 347 13.66 -1.29 -27.33
CA LYS A 347 13.49 -0.41 -28.49
C LYS A 347 13.03 0.96 -27.96
N ALA A 348 13.75 2.01 -28.35
CA ALA A 348 13.45 3.39 -27.98
C ALA A 348 12.57 4.04 -29.04
#